data_AF-A0A935VIJ4-F1
#
_entry.id   AF-A0A935VIJ4-F1
#
_cell.length_a   1.000
_cell.length_b   1.000
_cell.length_c   1.000
_cell.angle_alpha   90.00
_cell.angle_beta   90.00
_cell.angle_gamma   90.00
#
_symmetry.space_group_name_H-M   'P 1'
#
loop_
_entity.id
_entity.type
_entity.pdbx_description
1 polymer ?
#
loop_
_entity_poly.entity_id
_entity_poly.type
_entity_poly.pdbx_seq_one_letter_code
_entity_poly.pdbx_strand_id
1 'polypeptide(L)'
;MIVSKRKSFKISDGYGNEFDFKNQINPRGHEMESTAIITRFSTGFKFENSKFPVIAKMLSPTDLIIIICEAFYHNLNVTSTLSFNELDEQIKGFENIYKNKADCQNLIIEDDILDIEDYFKDNFSLLVYNNIKDAKFFEKISTFITKIPPDEWKDVFSLFWNFNSQLTKLFGDLVEKTKQLNFTDTLYLPIDAILRDKGTILDVRRLDEIYSEFKGQDTDYSAMSDVPIF
;
A
#
# COMPACT_ATOMS: atom_id res chain seq x y z
N MET A 1 -20.77 -3.70 34.85
CA MET A 1 -22.14 -4.26 34.72
C MET A 1 -22.80 -3.63 33.50
N ILE A 2 -23.22 -4.43 32.53
CA ILE A 2 -23.86 -3.97 31.29
C ILE A 2 -25.37 -4.03 31.49
N VAL A 3 -26.01 -2.86 31.58
CA VAL A 3 -27.36 -2.66 31.07
C VAL A 3 -27.45 -1.23 30.53
N SER A 4 -27.68 -1.07 29.24
CA SER A 4 -28.34 0.11 28.69
C SER A 4 -28.80 -0.17 27.27
N LYS A 5 -30.06 0.20 26.99
CA LYS A 5 -30.77 0.14 25.70
C LYS A 5 -29.86 0.47 24.51
N ARG A 6 -30.02 -0.31 23.43
CA ARG A 6 -29.47 -0.19 22.06
C ARG A 6 -29.14 1.27 21.64
N LYS A 7 -27.99 1.81 22.06
CA LYS A 7 -27.43 3.00 21.42
C LYS A 7 -26.54 2.51 20.29
N SER A 8 -26.70 3.09 19.10
CA SER A 8 -25.80 2.79 18.00
C SER A 8 -24.39 3.23 18.32
N PHE A 9 -23.40 2.50 17.80
CA PHE A 9 -21.99 2.87 17.94
C PHE A 9 -21.74 4.11 17.09
N LYS A 10 -21.22 5.17 17.71
CA LYS A 10 -21.02 6.47 17.08
C LYS A 10 -19.56 6.88 17.10
N ILE A 11 -19.15 7.60 16.06
CA ILE A 11 -17.84 8.23 15.90
C ILE A 11 -18.03 9.74 15.97
N SER A 12 -17.17 10.43 16.71
CA SER A 12 -17.20 11.88 16.82
C SER A 12 -16.13 12.51 15.92
N ASP A 13 -16.47 13.58 15.21
CA ASP A 13 -15.48 14.39 14.49
C ASP A 13 -14.73 15.36 15.42
N GLY A 14 -13.88 16.20 14.83
CA GLY A 14 -13.09 17.19 15.55
C GLY A 14 -13.88 18.35 16.18
N TYR A 15 -15.19 18.44 15.91
CA TYR A 15 -16.09 19.48 16.40
C TYR A 15 -17.16 18.92 17.36
N GLY A 16 -17.15 17.61 17.61
CA GLY A 16 -18.10 16.93 18.49
C GLY A 16 -19.40 16.49 17.81
N ASN A 17 -19.49 16.56 16.48
CA ASN A 17 -20.61 15.98 15.75
C ASN A 17 -20.50 14.46 15.78
N GLU A 18 -21.63 13.76 15.97
CA GLU A 18 -21.65 12.30 16.08
C GLU A 18 -22.23 11.65 14.82
N PHE A 19 -21.55 10.63 14.31
CA PHE A 19 -21.92 9.86 13.13
C PHE A 19 -22.12 8.40 13.50
N ASP A 20 -23.24 7.81 13.10
CA ASP A 20 -23.53 6.40 13.31
C ASP A 20 -22.63 5.52 12.44
N PHE A 21 -21.76 4.70 13.06
CA PHE A 21 -20.79 3.91 12.31
C PHE A 21 -21.48 2.97 11.31
N LYS A 22 -22.53 2.25 11.73
CA LYS A 22 -23.22 1.28 10.88
C LYS A 22 -23.97 1.97 9.73
N ASN A 23 -24.61 3.09 10.03
CA ASN A 23 -25.56 3.73 9.12
C ASN A 23 -24.94 4.82 8.26
N GLN A 24 -23.80 5.41 8.64
CA GLN A 24 -23.21 6.55 7.93
C GLN A 24 -21.77 6.32 7.48
N ILE A 25 -21.01 5.42 8.12
CA ILE A 25 -19.58 5.23 7.81
C ILE A 25 -19.35 3.90 7.10
N ASN A 26 -19.75 2.80 7.74
CA ASN A 26 -19.51 1.46 7.23
C ASN A 26 -20.21 1.26 5.87
N PRO A 27 -19.47 0.83 4.83
CA PRO A 27 -20.05 0.50 3.55
C PRO A 27 -21.15 -0.57 3.69
N ARG A 28 -22.12 -0.56 2.77
CA ARG A 28 -23.18 -1.58 2.74
C ARG A 28 -22.68 -2.80 1.97
N GLY A 29 -22.61 -3.93 2.66
CA GLY A 29 -22.37 -5.23 2.04
C GLY A 29 -23.63 -5.80 1.43
N HIS A 30 -23.69 -5.84 0.10
CA HIS A 30 -24.67 -6.67 -0.61
C HIS A 30 -24.14 -8.11 -0.69
N GLU A 31 -23.97 -8.76 0.46
CA GLU A 31 -23.46 -10.15 0.60
C GLU A 31 -21.97 -10.37 0.27
N MET A 32 -21.22 -9.31 -0.03
CA MET A 32 -19.76 -9.32 -0.20
C MET A 32 -19.04 -8.58 0.93
N GLU A 33 -17.75 -8.87 1.12
CA GLU A 33 -16.86 -8.06 1.94
C GLU A 33 -16.99 -6.60 1.51
N SER A 34 -17.27 -5.71 2.45
CA SER A 34 -17.68 -4.33 2.14
C SER A 34 -16.59 -3.32 2.46
N THR A 35 -15.68 -3.71 3.35
CA THR A 35 -14.66 -2.83 3.91
C THR A 35 -13.28 -3.27 3.40
N ALA A 36 -12.60 -2.41 2.66
CA ALA A 36 -11.27 -2.68 2.10
C ALA A 36 -10.12 -2.46 3.10
N ILE A 37 -10.37 -1.74 4.20
CA ILE A 37 -9.30 -1.31 5.12
C ILE A 37 -9.58 -1.67 6.57
N ILE A 38 -8.51 -1.96 7.32
CA ILE A 38 -8.59 -2.22 8.75
C ILE A 38 -8.95 -0.91 9.47
N THR A 39 -10.07 -0.92 10.21
CA THR A 39 -10.52 0.24 10.98
C THR A 39 -10.21 0.07 12.46
N ARG A 40 -9.54 1.05 13.06
CA ARG A 40 -9.24 1.09 14.51
C ARG A 40 -9.94 2.27 15.16
N PHE A 41 -10.65 2.02 16.26
CA PHE A 41 -11.30 3.06 17.05
C PHE A 41 -10.50 3.36 18.32
N SER A 42 -10.36 4.64 18.65
CA SER A 42 -9.68 5.10 19.87
C SER A 42 -10.57 6.02 20.67
N THR A 43 -10.64 5.81 21.99
CA THR A 43 -11.37 6.66 22.94
C THR A 43 -10.52 7.80 23.50
N GLY A 44 -9.20 7.76 23.28
CA GLY A 44 -8.24 8.72 23.80
C GLY A 44 -7.52 9.53 22.72
N PHE A 45 -7.98 9.45 21.48
CA PHE A 45 -7.36 10.19 20.38
C PHE A 45 -7.62 11.69 20.55
N LYS A 46 -6.55 12.48 20.46
CA LYS A 46 -6.62 13.94 20.42
C LYS A 46 -6.15 14.37 19.05
N PHE A 47 -7.07 14.92 18.26
CA PHE A 47 -6.72 15.56 16.99
C PHE A 47 -6.03 16.90 17.26
N GLU A 48 -4.94 17.17 16.54
CA GLU A 48 -4.25 18.47 16.59
C GLU A 48 -5.02 19.53 15.80
N ASN A 49 -5.74 19.11 14.75
CA ASN A 49 -6.58 19.94 13.93
C ASN A 49 -7.98 19.34 13.82
N SER A 50 -8.99 20.02 14.36
CA SER A 50 -10.39 19.61 14.31
C SER A 50 -10.93 19.38 12.89
N LYS A 51 -10.33 19.99 11.86
CA LYS A 51 -10.71 19.79 10.45
C LYS A 51 -10.36 18.40 9.93
N PHE A 52 -9.35 17.75 10.50
CA PHE A 52 -8.81 16.48 10.02
C PHE A 52 -8.77 15.42 11.14
N PRO A 53 -9.93 15.00 11.66
CA PRO A 53 -10.01 14.13 12.83
C PRO A 53 -9.74 12.65 12.53
N VAL A 54 -9.60 12.26 11.26
CA VAL A 54 -9.38 10.86 10.84
C VAL A 54 -7.89 10.67 10.53
N ILE A 55 -7.31 9.58 11.03
CA ILE A 55 -5.95 9.17 10.67
C ILE A 55 -6.03 8.02 9.68
N ALA A 56 -5.35 8.15 8.54
CA ALA A 56 -5.01 7.02 7.69
C ALA A 56 -3.52 6.68 7.87
N LYS A 57 -3.23 5.41 8.14
CA LYS A 57 -1.88 4.87 8.15
C LYS A 57 -1.57 4.32 6.77
N MET A 58 -0.48 4.80 6.20
CA MET A 58 -0.08 4.49 4.84
C MET A 58 0.85 3.28 4.81
N LEU A 59 0.81 2.55 3.71
CA LEU A 59 1.78 1.50 3.41
C LEU A 59 3.12 2.13 3.03
N SER A 60 4.20 1.56 3.53
CA SER A 60 5.54 1.93 3.10
C SER A 60 5.80 1.44 1.66
N PRO A 61 6.85 1.94 0.98
CA PRO A 61 7.28 1.37 -0.29
C PRO A 61 7.59 -0.13 -0.22
N THR A 62 8.16 -0.61 0.89
CA THR A 62 8.47 -2.03 1.09
C THR A 62 7.21 -2.86 1.31
N ASP A 63 6.21 -2.34 2.00
CA ASP A 63 4.89 -2.99 2.11
C ASP A 63 4.27 -3.19 0.72
N LEU A 64 4.37 -2.20 -0.17
CA LEU A 64 3.86 -2.32 -1.55
C LEU A 64 4.58 -3.43 -2.32
N ILE A 65 5.91 -3.55 -2.18
CA ILE A 65 6.68 -4.63 -2.81
C ILE A 65 6.17 -5.99 -2.34
N ILE A 66 6.05 -6.18 -1.02
CA ILE A 66 5.63 -7.45 -0.41
C ILE A 66 4.19 -7.80 -0.82
N ILE A 67 3.26 -6.85 -0.80
CA ILE A 67 1.86 -7.09 -1.21
C ILE A 67 1.79 -7.56 -2.67
N ILE A 68 2.59 -6.99 -3.57
CA ILE A 68 2.62 -7.41 -4.98
C ILE A 68 3.22 -8.81 -5.11
N CYS A 69 4.26 -9.15 -4.33
CA CYS A 69 4.81 -10.50 -4.28
C CYS A 69 3.80 -11.53 -3.75
N GLU A 70 3.06 -11.21 -2.70
CA GLU A 70 1.97 -12.02 -2.14
C GLU A 70 0.86 -12.26 -3.19
N ALA A 71 0.46 -11.19 -3.90
CA ALA A 71 -0.49 -11.31 -5.00
C ALA A 71 0.05 -12.26 -6.08
N PHE A 72 1.32 -12.10 -6.49
CA PHE A 72 1.92 -12.92 -7.52
C PHE A 72 2.02 -14.40 -7.12
N TYR A 73 2.66 -14.71 -6.00
CA TYR A 73 2.99 -16.10 -5.66
C TYR A 73 1.85 -16.90 -5.04
N HIS A 74 0.91 -16.25 -4.33
CA HIS A 74 -0.16 -16.95 -3.62
C HIS A 74 -1.54 -16.82 -4.27
N ASN A 75 -1.77 -15.78 -5.08
CA ASN A 75 -3.08 -15.55 -5.69
C ASN A 75 -3.12 -15.79 -7.20
N LEU A 76 -1.96 -15.86 -7.87
CA LEU A 76 -1.88 -16.24 -9.28
C LEU A 76 -1.34 -17.67 -9.43
N ASN A 77 -1.78 -18.36 -10.49
CA ASN A 77 -1.27 -19.68 -10.85
C ASN A 77 0.12 -19.57 -11.49
N VAL A 78 1.13 -19.22 -10.69
CA VAL A 78 2.53 -19.11 -11.14
C VAL A 78 3.13 -20.50 -11.30
N THR A 79 3.43 -20.89 -12.54
CA THR A 79 3.98 -22.21 -12.88
C THR A 79 5.46 -22.17 -13.23
N SER A 80 6.05 -20.99 -13.31
CA SER A 80 7.46 -20.79 -13.67
C SER A 80 8.07 -19.63 -12.89
N THR A 81 9.39 -19.70 -12.68
CA THR A 81 10.21 -18.66 -12.05
C THR A 81 11.36 -18.33 -12.98
N LEU A 82 11.94 -17.13 -12.84
CA LEU A 82 13.15 -16.77 -13.56
C LEU A 82 14.28 -17.78 -13.23
N SER A 83 15.01 -18.18 -14.26
CA SER A 83 16.21 -18.99 -14.12
C SER A 83 17.34 -18.18 -13.48
N PHE A 84 18.32 -18.88 -12.90
CA PHE A 84 19.52 -18.25 -12.35
C PHE A 84 20.22 -17.31 -13.36
N ASN A 85 20.33 -17.73 -14.63
CA ASN A 85 21.00 -16.93 -15.65
C ASN A 85 20.22 -15.64 -15.97
N GLU A 86 18.89 -15.72 -16.05
CA GLU A 86 18.04 -14.53 -16.24
C GLU A 86 18.18 -13.58 -15.05
N LEU A 87 18.16 -14.11 -13.82
CA LEU A 87 18.37 -13.32 -12.61
C LEU A 87 19.74 -12.62 -12.60
N ASP A 88 20.82 -13.36 -12.83
CA ASP A 88 22.18 -12.81 -12.83
C ASP A 88 22.38 -11.75 -13.93
N GLU A 89 21.80 -11.94 -15.12
CA GLU A 89 21.83 -10.95 -16.20
C GLU A 89 21.12 -9.65 -15.80
N GLN A 90 19.90 -9.74 -15.25
CA GLN A 90 19.14 -8.57 -14.82
C GLN A 90 19.84 -7.82 -13.68
N ILE A 91 20.34 -8.54 -12.67
CA ILE A 91 21.04 -7.94 -11.53
C ILE A 91 22.31 -7.21 -11.98
N LYS A 92 23.08 -7.79 -12.91
CA LYS A 92 24.24 -7.10 -13.53
C LYS A 92 23.81 -5.85 -14.29
N GLY A 93 22.67 -5.91 -14.98
CA GLY A 93 22.06 -4.75 -15.63
C GLY A 93 21.81 -3.62 -14.64
N PHE A 94 21.13 -3.91 -13.53
CA PHE A 94 20.87 -2.93 -12.47
C PHE A 94 22.18 -2.36 -11.88
N GLU A 95 23.14 -3.23 -11.56
CA GLU A 95 24.43 -2.80 -11.01
C GLU A 95 25.15 -1.83 -11.95
N ASN A 96 25.19 -2.12 -13.26
CA ASN A 96 25.81 -1.24 -14.26
C ASN A 96 25.13 0.13 -14.35
N ILE A 97 23.81 0.18 -14.16
CA ILE A 97 23.04 1.43 -14.22
C ILE A 97 23.23 2.27 -12.96
N TYR A 98 23.18 1.66 -11.77
CA TYR A 98 23.00 2.37 -10.50
C TYR A 98 24.24 2.48 -9.63
N LYS A 99 25.19 1.53 -9.68
CA LYS A 99 26.29 1.44 -8.70
C LYS A 99 27.11 2.72 -8.56
N ASN A 100 27.34 3.42 -9.68
CA ASN A 100 28.14 4.62 -9.76
C ASN A 100 27.32 5.93 -9.71
N LYS A 101 25.99 5.85 -9.53
CA LYS A 101 25.15 7.03 -9.31
C LYS A 101 25.32 7.55 -7.87
N ALA A 102 24.92 8.79 -7.64
CA ALA A 102 24.82 9.36 -6.30
C ALA A 102 23.54 8.86 -5.60
N ASP A 103 23.54 8.86 -4.27
CA ASP A 103 22.32 8.61 -3.50
C ASP A 103 21.27 9.67 -3.82
N CYS A 104 20.02 9.24 -3.95
CA CYS A 104 18.90 10.08 -4.39
C CYS A 104 17.63 9.90 -3.55
N GLN A 105 17.60 8.91 -2.66
CA GLN A 105 16.47 8.63 -1.78
C GLN A 105 16.93 7.92 -0.50
N ASN A 106 16.12 8.00 0.55
CA ASN A 106 16.30 7.33 1.86
C ASN A 106 15.01 6.62 2.35
N LEU A 107 14.11 6.33 1.43
CA LEU A 107 12.81 5.67 1.63
C LEU A 107 12.92 4.15 1.64
N ILE A 108 13.89 3.60 0.90
CA ILE A 108 14.28 2.18 0.95
C ILE A 108 15.80 2.14 1.10
N ILE A 109 16.27 1.59 2.20
CA ILE A 109 17.70 1.47 2.53
C ILE A 109 18.13 -0.01 2.61
N GLU A 110 19.40 -0.24 2.94
CA GLU A 110 19.96 -1.60 3.08
C GLU A 110 19.19 -2.45 4.10
N ASP A 111 18.83 -1.89 5.25
CA ASP A 111 18.06 -2.60 6.29
C ASP A 111 16.69 -3.06 5.75
N ASP A 112 16.02 -2.24 4.94
CA ASP A 112 14.74 -2.63 4.33
C ASP A 112 14.92 -3.79 3.33
N ILE A 113 16.04 -3.85 2.61
CA ILE A 113 16.35 -4.97 1.71
C ILE A 113 16.60 -6.26 2.51
N LEU A 114 17.23 -6.15 3.68
CA LEU A 114 17.40 -7.28 4.59
C LEU A 114 16.05 -7.78 5.14
N ASP A 115 15.17 -6.86 5.55
CA ASP A 115 13.82 -7.20 6.01
C ASP A 115 13.00 -7.90 4.91
N ILE A 116 13.14 -7.46 3.65
CA ILE A 116 12.55 -8.15 2.49
C ILE A 116 13.17 -9.55 2.32
N GLU A 117 14.49 -9.72 2.46
CA GLU A 117 15.12 -11.05 2.38
C GLU A 117 14.54 -12.01 3.44
N ASP A 118 14.46 -11.56 4.69
CA ASP A 118 13.93 -12.35 5.80
C ASP A 118 12.45 -12.68 5.59
N TYR A 119 11.65 -11.72 5.12
CA TYR A 119 10.26 -12.00 4.75
C TYR A 119 10.18 -13.08 3.67
N PHE A 120 11.01 -12.98 2.63
CA PHE A 120 10.99 -13.95 1.53
C PHE A 120 11.34 -15.37 2.00
N LYS A 121 12.36 -15.46 2.85
CA LYS A 121 12.83 -16.72 3.43
C LYS A 121 11.74 -17.40 4.28
N ASP A 122 10.99 -16.62 5.03
CA ASP A 122 10.02 -17.14 5.98
C ASP A 122 8.64 -17.41 5.36
N ASN A 123 8.28 -16.71 4.27
CA ASN A 123 6.91 -16.72 3.73
C ASN A 123 6.77 -17.28 2.30
N PHE A 124 7.84 -17.34 1.49
CA PHE A 124 7.78 -17.93 0.14
C PHE A 124 8.45 -19.30 0.07
N SER A 125 8.20 -20.03 -1.02
CA SER A 125 8.79 -21.36 -1.22
C SER A 125 10.33 -21.29 -1.25
N LEU A 126 10.98 -22.32 -0.72
CA LEU A 126 12.45 -22.43 -0.74
C LEU A 126 13.05 -22.28 -2.14
N LEU A 127 12.34 -22.73 -3.19
CA LEU A 127 12.79 -22.58 -4.57
C LEU A 127 12.83 -21.11 -4.99
N VAL A 128 11.76 -20.35 -4.71
CA VAL A 128 11.68 -18.90 -5.02
C VAL A 128 12.78 -18.15 -4.27
N TYR A 129 12.88 -18.38 -2.95
CA TYR A 129 13.87 -17.73 -2.12
C TYR A 129 15.30 -18.04 -2.57
N ASN A 130 15.65 -19.33 -2.73
CA ASN A 130 17.01 -19.73 -3.07
C ASN A 130 17.44 -19.21 -4.45
N ASN A 131 16.55 -19.20 -5.46
CA ASN A 131 16.89 -18.67 -6.78
C ASN A 131 17.36 -17.20 -6.71
N ILE A 132 16.64 -16.37 -5.96
CA ILE A 132 16.94 -14.93 -5.79
C ILE A 132 18.19 -14.75 -4.91
N LYS A 133 18.27 -15.49 -3.81
CA LYS A 133 19.39 -15.47 -2.87
C LYS A 133 20.71 -15.90 -3.53
N ASP A 134 20.70 -17.01 -4.26
CA ASP A 134 21.90 -17.57 -4.90
C ASP A 134 22.39 -16.66 -6.04
N ALA A 135 21.49 -15.94 -6.70
CA ALA A 135 21.82 -14.87 -7.65
C ALA A 135 22.38 -13.61 -6.98
N LYS A 136 22.48 -13.59 -5.64
CA LYS A 136 23.01 -12.49 -4.82
C LYS A 136 22.23 -11.18 -4.99
N PHE A 137 20.91 -11.26 -5.23
CA PHE A 137 20.08 -10.07 -5.42
C PHE A 137 20.15 -9.14 -4.20
N PHE A 138 19.80 -9.65 -3.01
CA PHE A 138 19.73 -8.85 -1.78
C PHE A 138 21.09 -8.20 -1.45
N GLU A 139 22.18 -8.99 -1.46
CA GLU A 139 23.56 -8.52 -1.26
C GLU A 139 23.94 -7.40 -2.24
N LYS A 140 23.65 -7.56 -3.54
CA LYS A 140 24.05 -6.56 -4.55
C LYS A 140 23.19 -5.31 -4.48
N ILE A 141 21.85 -5.45 -4.41
CA ILE A 141 20.92 -4.31 -4.38
C ILE A 141 21.19 -3.43 -3.15
N SER A 142 21.49 -4.00 -1.98
CA SER A 142 21.81 -3.23 -0.78
C SER A 142 22.94 -2.20 -1.00
N THR A 143 23.89 -2.49 -1.90
CA THR A 143 25.02 -1.57 -2.18
C THR A 143 24.65 -0.33 -3.00
N PHE A 144 23.44 -0.30 -3.60
CA PHE A 144 23.01 0.79 -4.46
C PHE A 144 21.51 1.14 -4.40
N ILE A 145 20.72 0.56 -3.50
CA ILE A 145 19.27 0.82 -3.41
C ILE A 145 18.95 2.32 -3.22
N THR A 146 19.74 3.02 -2.41
CA THR A 146 19.65 4.48 -2.16
C THR A 146 19.91 5.33 -3.41
N LYS A 147 20.49 4.74 -4.45
CA LYS A 147 20.83 5.37 -5.74
C LYS A 147 19.79 5.12 -6.83
N ILE A 148 18.73 4.36 -6.52
CA ILE A 148 17.63 4.07 -7.44
C ILE A 148 16.49 5.05 -7.14
N PRO A 149 16.13 5.95 -8.08
CA PRO A 149 15.06 6.90 -7.86
C PRO A 149 13.70 6.16 -7.78
N PRO A 150 12.72 6.67 -7.01
CA PRO A 150 11.45 5.98 -6.82
C PRO A 150 10.72 5.59 -8.10
N ASP A 151 10.81 6.42 -9.14
CA ASP A 151 10.13 6.19 -10.43
C ASP A 151 10.69 4.97 -11.19
N GLU A 152 11.93 4.55 -10.86
CA GLU A 152 12.65 3.41 -11.46
C GLU A 152 12.62 2.15 -10.57
N TRP A 153 12.00 2.21 -9.37
CA TRP A 153 11.89 1.03 -8.49
C TRP A 153 11.15 -0.13 -9.16
N LYS A 154 10.13 0.16 -9.97
CA LYS A 154 9.38 -0.86 -10.71
C LYS A 154 10.26 -1.65 -11.68
N ASP A 155 11.32 -1.06 -12.21
CA ASP A 155 12.21 -1.71 -13.17
C ASP A 155 13.14 -2.72 -12.48
N VAL A 156 13.41 -2.51 -11.18
CA VAL A 156 14.28 -3.37 -10.37
C VAL A 156 13.47 -4.43 -9.63
N PHE A 157 12.47 -4.02 -8.87
CA PHE A 157 11.68 -4.94 -8.03
C PHE A 157 10.75 -5.83 -8.83
N SER A 158 10.47 -5.51 -10.10
CA SER A 158 9.69 -6.42 -10.95
C SER A 158 10.31 -7.77 -11.23
N LEU A 159 11.60 -7.91 -10.98
CA LEU A 159 12.27 -9.20 -10.90
C LEU A 159 11.57 -10.16 -9.91
N PHE A 160 11.04 -9.66 -8.80
CA PHE A 160 10.33 -10.48 -7.80
C PHE A 160 8.99 -11.05 -8.27
N TRP A 161 8.41 -10.52 -9.35
CA TRP A 161 7.17 -11.04 -9.94
C TRP A 161 7.35 -11.37 -11.42
N ASN A 162 8.54 -11.88 -11.76
CA ASN A 162 8.92 -12.34 -13.10
C ASN A 162 8.64 -11.30 -14.21
N PHE A 163 8.82 -10.02 -13.92
CA PHE A 163 8.52 -8.91 -14.84
C PHE A 163 7.08 -8.93 -15.38
N ASN A 164 6.12 -9.44 -14.61
CA ASN A 164 4.70 -9.40 -14.98
C ASN A 164 4.26 -7.96 -15.22
N SER A 165 3.93 -7.63 -16.48
CA SER A 165 3.69 -6.26 -16.91
C SER A 165 2.52 -5.58 -16.20
N GLN A 166 1.47 -6.32 -15.83
CA GLN A 166 0.31 -5.77 -15.14
C GLN A 166 0.64 -5.42 -13.68
N LEU A 167 1.33 -6.31 -12.97
CA LEU A 167 1.78 -6.04 -11.61
C LEU A 167 2.86 -4.95 -11.55
N THR A 168 3.79 -4.93 -12.52
CA THR A 168 4.80 -3.86 -12.63
C THR A 168 4.13 -2.50 -12.88
N LYS A 169 3.12 -2.46 -13.74
CA LYS A 169 2.33 -1.23 -13.95
C LYS A 169 1.63 -0.80 -12.67
N LEU A 170 0.96 -1.73 -11.98
CA LEU A 170 0.28 -1.44 -10.72
C LEU A 170 1.24 -0.91 -9.66
N PHE A 171 2.38 -1.55 -9.45
CA PHE A 171 3.38 -1.09 -8.51
C PHE A 171 3.89 0.31 -8.87
N GLY A 172 4.20 0.57 -10.15
CA GLY A 172 4.62 1.89 -10.62
C GLY A 172 3.57 2.99 -10.37
N ASP A 173 2.31 2.70 -10.67
CA ASP A 173 1.20 3.64 -10.48
C ASP A 173 0.96 3.93 -8.98
N LEU A 174 1.06 2.91 -8.12
CA LEU A 174 0.96 3.06 -6.67
C LEU A 174 2.11 3.91 -6.11
N VAL A 175 3.35 3.66 -6.54
CA VAL A 175 4.52 4.46 -6.15
C VAL A 175 4.35 5.92 -6.57
N GLU A 176 3.82 6.18 -7.78
CA GLU A 176 3.54 7.54 -8.24
C GLU A 176 2.52 8.24 -7.33
N LYS A 177 1.44 7.56 -6.92
CA LYS A 177 0.44 8.15 -6.01
C LYS A 177 1.00 8.38 -4.61
N THR A 178 1.78 7.44 -4.08
CA THR A 178 2.43 7.60 -2.77
C THR A 178 3.45 8.75 -2.80
N LYS A 179 4.15 8.95 -3.94
CA LYS A 179 5.04 10.10 -4.15
C LYS A 179 4.31 11.44 -4.11
N GLN A 180 3.10 11.52 -4.66
CA GLN A 180 2.25 12.74 -4.57
C GLN A 180 1.87 13.07 -3.12
N LEU A 181 1.92 12.08 -2.22
CA LEU A 181 1.69 12.20 -0.78
C LEU A 181 3.00 12.29 0.01
N ASN A 182 4.13 12.57 -0.66
CA ASN A 182 5.48 12.65 -0.07
C ASN A 182 5.92 11.40 0.70
N PHE A 183 5.38 10.21 0.36
CA PHE A 183 5.68 8.96 1.07
C PHE A 183 5.47 9.04 2.59
N THR A 184 4.54 9.88 3.06
CA THR A 184 4.21 9.96 4.49
C THR A 184 3.60 8.65 5.01
N ASP A 185 3.95 8.28 6.24
CA ASP A 185 3.38 7.12 6.93
C ASP A 185 1.97 7.39 7.50
N THR A 186 1.59 8.67 7.58
CA THR A 186 0.40 9.15 8.28
C THR A 186 -0.23 10.29 7.50
N LEU A 187 -1.53 10.14 7.21
CA LEU A 187 -2.37 11.20 6.68
C LEU A 187 -3.46 11.57 7.68
N TYR A 188 -3.80 12.85 7.71
CA TYR A 188 -4.93 13.38 8.45
C TYR A 188 -6.03 13.78 7.47
N LEU A 189 -7.20 13.20 7.61
CA LEU A 189 -8.31 13.31 6.66
C LEU A 189 -9.53 13.97 7.31
N PRO A 190 -10.34 14.71 6.54
CA PRO A 190 -11.63 15.20 7.02
C PRO A 190 -12.57 14.01 7.29
N ILE A 191 -13.58 14.22 8.15
CA ILE A 191 -14.57 13.18 8.45
C ILE A 191 -15.29 12.69 7.18
N ASP A 192 -15.49 13.59 6.22
CA ASP A 192 -16.12 13.32 4.93
C ASP A 192 -15.46 12.17 4.16
N ALA A 193 -14.14 11.97 4.29
CA ALA A 193 -13.41 10.90 3.61
C ALA A 193 -13.90 9.49 3.98
N ILE A 194 -14.53 9.33 5.14
CA ILE A 194 -15.06 8.05 5.62
C ILE A 194 -16.59 7.98 5.63
N LEU A 195 -17.29 9.05 5.24
CA LEU A 195 -18.75 9.05 5.17
C LEU A 195 -19.23 8.36 3.89
N ARG A 196 -20.21 7.46 4.05
CA ARG A 196 -20.70 6.60 2.97
C ARG A 196 -21.35 7.40 1.84
N ASP A 197 -22.15 8.40 2.15
CA ASP A 197 -22.81 9.27 1.16
C ASP A 197 -21.81 10.12 0.36
N LYS A 198 -20.61 10.33 0.91
CA LYS A 198 -19.47 10.99 0.25
C LYS A 198 -18.56 10.03 -0.54
N GLY A 199 -18.90 8.74 -0.60
CA GLY A 199 -18.14 7.71 -1.32
C GLY A 199 -16.91 7.18 -0.57
N THR A 200 -17.00 7.12 0.76
CA THR A 200 -16.06 6.53 1.72
C THR A 200 -14.91 5.70 1.16
N ILE A 201 -13.68 6.03 1.56
CA ILE A 201 -12.47 5.24 1.25
C ILE A 201 -12.51 3.81 1.83
N LEU A 202 -13.46 3.55 2.74
CA LEU A 202 -13.64 2.23 3.33
C LEU A 202 -14.20 1.21 2.34
N ASP A 203 -14.88 1.65 1.28
CA ASP A 203 -15.61 0.76 0.37
C ASP A 203 -14.65 -0.04 -0.52
N VAL A 204 -14.70 -1.37 -0.46
CA VAL A 204 -13.84 -2.24 -1.28
C VAL A 204 -14.01 -2.01 -2.79
N ARG A 205 -15.17 -1.53 -3.22
CA ARG A 205 -15.45 -1.22 -4.63
C ARG A 205 -14.58 -0.08 -5.15
N ARG A 206 -13.94 0.71 -4.28
CA ARG A 206 -12.95 1.71 -4.69
C ARG A 206 -11.76 1.08 -5.43
N LEU A 207 -11.47 -0.21 -5.20
CA LEU A 207 -10.40 -0.91 -5.93
C LEU A 207 -10.68 -1.03 -7.44
N ASP A 208 -11.95 -1.09 -7.85
CA ASP A 208 -12.32 -1.12 -9.27
C ASP A 208 -11.95 0.20 -10.00
N GLU A 209 -11.80 1.29 -9.24
CA GLU A 209 -11.50 2.63 -9.75
C GLU A 209 -10.01 2.83 -10.07
N ILE A 210 -9.13 1.90 -9.71
CA ILE A 210 -7.69 2.00 -10.00
C ILE A 210 -7.45 2.19 -11.50
N TYR A 211 -8.24 1.50 -12.34
CA TYR A 211 -8.15 1.58 -13.81
C TYR A 211 -9.49 1.79 -14.52
N SER A 212 -10.57 2.03 -13.78
CA SER A 212 -11.89 2.26 -14.34
C SER A 212 -12.50 3.53 -13.76
N GLU A 213 -13.48 4.10 -14.45
CA GLU A 213 -14.28 5.18 -13.87
C GLU A 213 -15.17 4.66 -12.73
N PHE A 214 -15.44 5.53 -11.78
CA PHE A 214 -16.36 5.26 -10.68
C PHE A 214 -17.77 4.93 -11.18
N LYS A 215 -18.35 3.83 -10.69
CA LYS A 215 -19.71 3.36 -11.05
C LYS A 215 -20.68 3.28 -9.87
N GLY A 216 -20.31 3.81 -8.70
CA GLY A 216 -21.16 3.71 -7.51
C GLY A 216 -22.30 4.71 -7.50
N GLN A 217 -23.17 4.56 -6.49
CA GLN A 217 -24.45 5.26 -6.38
C GLN A 217 -24.45 6.33 -5.28
N ASP A 218 -23.27 6.76 -4.82
CA ASP A 218 -23.13 7.68 -3.69
C ASP A 218 -23.57 9.08 -4.12
N THR A 219 -24.56 9.64 -3.43
CA THR A 219 -25.30 10.84 -3.88
C THR A 219 -24.47 12.11 -3.82
N ASP A 220 -23.46 12.15 -2.94
CA ASP A 220 -22.63 13.32 -2.68
C ASP A 220 -21.13 13.00 -2.86
N TYR A 221 -20.82 12.07 -3.77
CA TYR A 221 -19.44 11.68 -4.06
C TYR A 221 -18.58 12.87 -4.52
N SER A 222 -17.36 12.95 -3.98
CA SER A 222 -16.30 13.81 -4.47
C SER A 222 -15.05 12.98 -4.76
N ALA A 223 -14.51 13.08 -5.97
CA ALA A 223 -13.25 12.42 -6.35
C ALA A 223 -12.02 13.07 -5.68
N MET A 224 -12.19 14.23 -5.05
CA MET A 224 -11.12 14.98 -4.38
C MET A 224 -11.41 15.10 -2.89
N SER A 225 -10.36 14.99 -2.09
CA SER A 225 -10.39 15.24 -0.65
C SER A 225 -9.25 16.17 -0.27
N ASP A 226 -9.49 17.05 0.70
CA ASP A 226 -8.44 17.90 1.26
C ASP A 226 -7.51 17.06 2.12
N VAL A 227 -6.26 16.89 1.66
CA VAL A 227 -5.22 16.16 2.38
C VAL A 227 -4.07 17.12 2.68
N PRO A 228 -3.96 17.63 3.92
CA PRO A 228 -2.81 18.43 4.30
C PRO A 228 -1.57 17.54 4.32
N ILE A 229 -0.59 17.88 3.48
CA ILE A 229 0.74 17.28 3.53
C ILE A 229 1.58 18.16 4.45
N PHE A 230 1.90 17.63 5.63
CA PHE A 230 2.70 18.32 6.65
C PHE A 230 4.19 18.00 6.52
#